data_AF-A0A351XKP0-F1
#
_entry.id   AF-A0A351XKP0-F1
#
_cell.length_a   1.000
_cell.length_b   1.000
_cell.length_c   1.000
_cell.angle_alpha   90.00
_cell.angle_beta   90.00
_cell.angle_gamma   90.00
#
_symmetry.space_group_name_H-M   'P 1'
#
loop_
_entity.id
_entity.type
_entity.pdbx_description
1 polymer ?
#
loop_
_entity_poly.entity_id
_entity_poly.type
_entity_poly.pdbx_seq_one_letter_code
_entity_poly.pdbx_strand_id
1 'polypeptide(L)'
;ATVKVMGGEDWKLWIKALKDADVLEKDAMTVAYSYIGPDITHPIYYNGSIGRAKANLYKTADELDAEYPDLKAYVSVNKAVVTQSSAAIPIVPLYMSLLLKIMKEKGLHEGCIEQMYRLMHDRIGAKGNVPVDENRLVRMDDYEMKDEVQKEILKCWNSVSESNIKDIADIDGYWKEFYEIFGFGIDGTDY
;
A
#
# COMPACT_ATOMS: atom_id res chain seq x y z
N ALA A 1 -9.96 19.67 4.63
CA ALA A 1 -8.51 19.57 4.91
C ALA A 1 -7.92 18.26 4.40
N THR A 2 -8.25 17.09 4.97
CA THR A 2 -7.61 15.80 4.58
C THR A 2 -7.73 15.45 3.09
N VAL A 3 -8.91 15.63 2.47
CA VAL A 3 -9.11 15.40 1.03
C VAL A 3 -8.21 16.28 0.16
N LYS A 4 -7.94 17.52 0.60
CA LYS A 4 -7.10 18.46 -0.15
C LYS A 4 -5.63 18.00 -0.21
N VAL A 5 -5.17 17.29 0.81
CA VAL A 5 -3.77 16.85 0.96
C VAL A 5 -3.58 15.42 0.46
N MET A 6 -4.53 14.52 0.74
CA MET A 6 -4.40 13.08 0.53
C MET A 6 -5.30 12.54 -0.60
N GLY A 7 -6.08 13.42 -1.24
CA GLY A 7 -6.90 13.10 -2.41
C GLY A 7 -6.12 13.20 -3.72
N GLY A 8 -6.83 13.20 -4.84
CA GLY A 8 -6.21 13.19 -6.18
C GLY A 8 -5.91 14.56 -6.77
N GLU A 9 -6.20 15.66 -6.08
CA GLU A 9 -6.15 16.98 -6.71
C GLU A 9 -4.75 17.35 -7.23
N ASP A 10 -3.70 17.16 -6.43
CA ASP A 10 -2.33 17.45 -6.87
C ASP A 10 -1.88 16.51 -7.99
N TRP A 11 -2.27 15.23 -7.92
CA TRP A 11 -2.03 14.28 -9.00
C TRP A 11 -2.65 14.73 -10.33
N LYS A 12 -3.89 15.25 -10.29
CA LYS A 12 -4.55 15.81 -11.48
C LYS A 12 -3.82 17.05 -11.99
N LEU A 13 -3.32 17.91 -11.11
CA LEU A 13 -2.52 19.08 -11.49
C LEU A 13 -1.22 18.69 -12.19
N TRP A 14 -0.52 17.67 -11.69
CA TRP A 14 0.68 17.12 -12.34
C TRP A 14 0.39 16.63 -13.76
N ILE A 15 -0.63 15.80 -13.92
CA ILE A 15 -0.99 15.27 -15.24
C ILE A 15 -1.37 16.39 -16.20
N LYS A 16 -2.16 17.37 -15.73
CA LYS A 16 -2.51 18.54 -16.53
C LYS A 16 -1.27 19.32 -16.97
N ALA A 17 -0.35 19.61 -16.05
CA ALA A 17 0.87 20.36 -16.36
C ALA A 17 1.77 19.62 -17.37
N LEU A 18 1.92 18.31 -17.21
CA LEU A 18 2.70 17.47 -18.13
C LEU A 18 2.03 17.37 -19.51
N LYS A 19 0.69 17.32 -19.57
CA LYS A 19 -0.05 17.32 -20.84
C LYS A 19 0.01 18.67 -21.55
N ASP A 20 -0.17 19.77 -20.81
CA ASP A 20 -0.09 21.13 -21.34
C ASP A 20 1.32 21.45 -21.89
N ALA A 21 2.36 20.82 -21.33
CA ALA A 21 3.74 20.92 -21.80
C ALA A 21 4.10 19.96 -22.95
N ASP A 22 3.17 19.11 -23.38
CA ASP A 22 3.37 18.11 -24.44
C ASP A 22 4.55 17.14 -24.18
N VAL A 23 4.72 16.72 -22.92
CA VAL A 23 5.79 15.78 -22.50
C VAL A 23 5.28 14.39 -22.13
N LEU A 24 3.98 14.14 -22.34
CA LEU A 24 3.37 12.82 -22.14
C LEU A 24 3.24 12.12 -23.49
N GLU A 25 3.99 11.03 -23.64
CA GLU A 25 3.87 10.15 -24.80
C GLU A 25 2.48 9.53 -24.93
N LYS A 26 2.16 9.09 -26.14
CA LYS A 26 0.93 8.35 -26.39
C LYS A 26 0.87 7.07 -25.53
N ASP A 27 -0.30 6.80 -24.96
CA ASP A 27 -0.56 5.65 -24.09
C ASP A 27 0.27 5.67 -22.80
N ALA A 28 0.72 6.86 -22.37
CA ALA A 28 1.41 7.04 -21.09
C ALA A 28 0.55 6.50 -19.94
N MET A 29 1.20 5.96 -18.91
CA MET A 29 0.53 5.43 -17.74
C MET A 29 0.95 6.18 -16.48
N THR A 30 -0.03 6.47 -15.63
CA THR A 30 0.19 7.07 -14.33
C THR A 30 -0.48 6.25 -13.24
N VAL A 31 0.17 6.16 -12.08
CA VAL A 31 -0.27 5.31 -10.97
C VAL A 31 -0.13 6.07 -9.67
N ALA A 32 -1.22 6.12 -8.89
CA ALA A 32 -1.17 6.61 -7.52
C ALA A 32 -1.22 5.44 -6.53
N TYR A 33 -0.48 5.52 -5.43
CA TYR A 33 -0.49 4.49 -4.39
C TYR A 33 -1.53 4.78 -3.30
N SER A 34 -2.21 3.72 -2.88
CA SER A 34 -3.18 3.72 -1.80
C SER A 34 -2.98 2.54 -0.87
N TYR A 35 -3.67 2.59 0.28
CA TYR A 35 -3.76 1.51 1.25
C TYR A 35 -5.20 1.48 1.77
N ILE A 36 -5.78 0.28 1.86
CA ILE A 36 -7.12 0.06 2.45
C ILE A 36 -6.95 -0.64 3.80
N GLY A 37 -6.22 -1.77 3.79
CA GLY A 37 -6.00 -2.61 4.96
C GLY A 37 -7.25 -3.41 5.36
N PRO A 38 -7.10 -4.31 6.35
CA PRO A 38 -8.21 -5.14 6.79
C PRO A 38 -9.14 -4.40 7.75
N ASP A 39 -10.32 -4.99 7.97
CA ASP A 39 -11.42 -4.45 8.80
C ASP A 39 -10.96 -3.89 10.15
N ILE A 40 -10.01 -4.56 10.79
CA ILE A 40 -9.47 -4.16 12.09
C ILE A 40 -8.76 -2.80 12.08
N THR A 41 -8.29 -2.38 10.91
CA THR A 41 -7.62 -1.10 10.68
C THR A 41 -8.53 -0.08 9.97
N HIS A 42 -9.74 -0.47 9.55
CA HIS A 42 -10.68 0.43 8.87
C HIS A 42 -11.02 1.69 9.65
N PRO A 43 -11.21 1.68 10.99
CA PRO A 43 -11.43 2.91 11.76
C PRO A 43 -10.33 3.96 11.55
N ILE A 44 -9.11 3.53 11.21
CA ILE A 44 -7.96 4.39 10.99
C ILE A 44 -7.80 4.74 9.50
N TYR A 45 -7.84 3.74 8.60
CA TYR A 45 -7.42 3.89 7.19
C TYR A 45 -8.54 4.00 6.17
N TYR A 46 -9.73 3.49 6.48
CA TYR A 46 -10.83 3.41 5.52
C TYR A 46 -12.01 4.30 5.89
N ASN A 47 -12.24 4.48 7.19
CA ASN A 47 -13.30 5.32 7.71
C ASN A 47 -12.81 6.77 7.91
N GLY A 48 -13.75 7.67 8.18
CA GLY A 48 -13.43 9.04 8.57
C GLY A 48 -12.81 9.88 7.44
N SER A 49 -11.81 10.69 7.79
CA SER A 49 -11.31 11.74 6.89
C SER A 49 -10.35 11.23 5.81
N ILE A 50 -9.55 10.19 6.12
CA ILE A 50 -8.61 9.60 5.17
C ILE A 50 -9.35 8.74 4.13
N GLY A 51 -10.39 8.01 4.54
CA GLY A 51 -11.27 7.26 3.63
C GLY A 51 -11.89 8.13 2.55
N ARG A 52 -12.42 9.31 2.95
CA ARG A 52 -12.93 10.31 1.99
C ARG A 52 -11.85 10.82 1.03
N ALA A 53 -10.60 10.95 1.50
CA ALA A 53 -9.50 11.35 0.65
C ALA A 53 -9.14 10.25 -0.35
N LYS A 54 -9.11 8.98 0.07
CA LYS A 54 -8.88 7.85 -0.84
C LYS A 54 -10.01 7.67 -1.85
N ALA A 55 -11.27 7.81 -1.44
CA ALA A 55 -12.40 7.82 -2.38
C ALA A 55 -12.28 8.94 -3.43
N ASN A 56 -11.80 10.13 -3.01
CA ASN A 56 -11.50 11.20 -3.95
C ASN A 56 -10.35 10.83 -4.90
N LEU A 57 -9.27 10.23 -4.41
CA LEU A 57 -8.16 9.74 -5.22
C LEU A 57 -8.62 8.71 -6.28
N TYR A 58 -9.51 7.79 -5.91
CA TYR A 58 -10.04 6.75 -6.80
C TYR A 58 -10.87 7.38 -7.91
N LYS A 59 -11.77 8.31 -7.54
CA LYS A 59 -12.54 9.10 -8.51
C LYS A 59 -11.63 9.90 -9.45
N THR A 60 -10.53 10.45 -8.95
CA THR A 60 -9.59 11.20 -9.79
C THR A 60 -8.91 10.30 -10.84
N ALA A 61 -8.62 9.04 -10.53
CA ALA A 61 -8.11 8.12 -11.54
C ALA A 61 -9.11 7.93 -12.69
N ASP A 62 -10.39 7.72 -12.36
CA ASP A 62 -11.45 7.62 -13.37
C ASP A 62 -11.62 8.89 -14.20
N GLU A 63 -11.53 10.06 -13.55
CA GLU A 63 -11.60 11.36 -14.23
C GLU A 63 -10.42 11.57 -15.18
N LEU A 64 -9.20 11.23 -14.76
CA LEU A 64 -8.01 11.36 -15.61
C LEU A 64 -8.09 10.47 -16.86
N ASP A 65 -8.54 9.24 -16.69
CA ASP A 65 -8.71 8.27 -17.77
C ASP A 65 -9.80 8.73 -18.77
N ALA A 66 -10.87 9.37 -18.28
CA ALA A 66 -11.92 9.93 -19.12
C ALA A 66 -11.53 11.25 -19.82
N GLU A 67 -10.76 12.10 -19.14
CA GLU A 67 -10.35 13.43 -19.63
C GLU A 67 -9.23 13.34 -20.68
N TYR A 68 -8.35 12.35 -20.56
CA TYR A 68 -7.17 12.18 -21.42
C TYR A 68 -7.16 10.78 -22.06
N PRO A 69 -7.77 10.59 -23.25
CA PRO A 69 -7.92 9.27 -23.88
C PRO A 69 -6.60 8.54 -24.20
N ASP A 70 -5.50 9.28 -24.37
CA ASP A 70 -4.16 8.74 -24.61
C ASP A 70 -3.35 8.53 -23.31
N LEU A 71 -4.00 8.59 -22.15
CA LEU A 71 -3.42 8.35 -20.83
C LEU A 71 -4.20 7.24 -20.13
N LYS A 72 -3.49 6.36 -19.42
CA LYS A 72 -4.11 5.37 -18.54
C LYS A 72 -3.79 5.71 -17.09
N ALA A 73 -4.83 5.91 -16.29
CA ALA A 73 -4.67 6.25 -14.87
C ALA A 73 -5.17 5.12 -13.99
N TYR A 74 -4.33 4.68 -13.05
CA TYR A 74 -4.66 3.61 -12.10
C TYR A 74 -4.35 4.02 -10.67
N VAL A 75 -5.02 3.36 -9.74
CA VAL A 75 -4.63 3.35 -8.33
C VAL A 75 -4.18 1.95 -7.96
N SER A 76 -2.99 1.85 -7.37
CA SER A 76 -2.48 0.60 -6.79
C SER A 76 -2.74 0.60 -5.30
N VAL A 77 -3.54 -0.35 -4.83
CA VAL A 77 -3.76 -0.60 -3.41
C VAL A 77 -2.68 -1.58 -2.95
N ASN A 78 -1.71 -1.06 -2.21
CA ASN A 78 -0.51 -1.79 -1.79
C ASN A 78 -0.72 -2.46 -0.44
N LYS A 79 0.14 -3.42 -0.11
CA LYS A 79 0.16 -4.03 1.22
C LYS A 79 0.72 -3.07 2.29
N ALA A 80 0.49 -3.39 3.55
CA ALA A 80 1.13 -2.77 4.70
C ALA A 80 2.64 -3.07 4.71
N VAL A 81 3.44 -2.02 4.83
CA VAL A 81 4.90 -2.07 4.97
C VAL A 81 5.36 -1.08 6.03
N VAL A 82 6.50 -1.33 6.66
CA VAL A 82 7.06 -0.40 7.64
C VAL A 82 7.53 0.86 6.91
N THR A 83 7.06 2.02 7.37
CA THR A 83 7.41 3.35 6.88
C THR A 83 7.50 4.30 8.06
N GLN A 84 8.17 5.44 7.89
CA GLN A 84 8.20 6.48 8.94
C GLN A 84 6.78 6.93 9.33
N SER A 85 5.88 7.06 8.34
CA SER A 85 4.51 7.49 8.57
C SER A 85 3.65 6.43 9.26
N SER A 86 3.81 5.15 8.91
CA SER A 86 3.03 4.07 9.53
C SER A 86 3.46 3.79 10.97
N ALA A 87 4.74 3.96 11.30
CA ALA A 87 5.26 3.80 12.66
C ALA A 87 4.68 4.81 13.66
N ALA A 88 4.27 5.99 13.19
CA ALA A 88 3.70 7.05 14.03
C ALA A 88 2.21 6.83 14.36
N ILE A 89 1.54 5.88 13.69
CA ILE A 89 0.10 5.64 13.87
C ILE A 89 -0.08 4.59 14.98
N PRO A 90 -0.81 4.91 16.07
CA PRO A 90 -1.08 3.93 17.12
C PRO A 90 -1.67 2.64 16.56
N ILE A 91 -1.36 1.51 17.20
CA ILE A 91 -1.88 0.17 16.87
C ILE A 91 -1.30 -0.45 15.57
N VAL A 92 -0.87 0.36 14.59
CA VAL A 92 -0.29 -0.13 13.33
C VAL A 92 0.99 -0.96 13.51
N PRO A 93 1.94 -0.61 14.40
CA PRO A 93 3.11 -1.45 14.66
C PRO A 93 2.76 -2.87 15.13
N LEU A 94 1.69 -3.02 15.93
CA LEU A 94 1.21 -4.33 16.36
C LEU A 94 0.67 -5.13 15.17
N TYR A 95 -0.20 -4.51 14.36
CA TYR A 95 -0.72 -5.12 13.14
C TYR A 95 0.41 -5.57 12.20
N MET A 96 1.38 -4.70 11.95
CA MET A 96 2.53 -4.99 11.09
C MET A 96 3.35 -6.16 11.64
N SER A 97 3.67 -6.16 12.94
CA SER A 97 4.45 -7.25 13.54
C SER A 97 3.75 -8.60 13.42
N LEU A 98 2.42 -8.65 13.57
CA LEU A 98 1.63 -9.88 13.35
C LEU A 98 1.63 -10.29 11.87
N LEU A 99 1.37 -9.33 10.98
CA LEU A 99 1.33 -9.55 9.54
C LEU A 99 2.67 -10.09 9.01
N LEU A 100 3.78 -9.48 9.43
CA LEU A 100 5.13 -9.89 9.07
C LEU A 100 5.37 -11.36 9.40
N LYS A 101 5.08 -11.78 10.65
CA LYS A 101 5.24 -13.17 11.08
C LYS A 101 4.42 -14.13 10.21
N ILE A 102 3.13 -13.87 10.10
CA ILE A 102 2.16 -14.75 9.44
C ILE A 102 2.47 -14.87 7.94
N MET A 103 2.77 -13.76 7.27
CA MET A 103 3.12 -13.78 5.85
C MET A 103 4.46 -14.46 5.60
N LYS A 104 5.47 -14.29 6.48
CA LYS A 104 6.77 -14.98 6.37
C LYS A 104 6.60 -16.50 6.51
N GLU A 105 5.83 -16.96 7.50
CA GLU A 105 5.55 -18.39 7.70
C GLU A 105 4.81 -19.03 6.51
N LYS A 106 3.98 -18.25 5.80
CA LYS A 106 3.27 -18.69 4.60
C LYS A 106 4.05 -18.48 3.29
N GLY A 107 5.24 -17.88 3.33
CA GLY A 107 6.02 -17.56 2.13
C GLY A 107 5.36 -16.49 1.22
N LEU A 108 4.56 -15.59 1.81
CA LEU A 108 3.83 -14.54 1.10
C LEU A 108 4.36 -13.13 1.38
N HIS A 109 5.34 -12.98 2.28
CA HIS A 109 5.84 -11.68 2.68
C HIS A 109 6.59 -10.98 1.54
N GLU A 110 6.30 -9.70 1.37
CA GLU A 110 6.92 -8.81 0.39
C GLU A 110 7.27 -7.47 1.08
N GLY A 111 8.45 -6.92 0.78
CA GLY A 111 8.82 -5.56 1.13
C GLY A 111 8.41 -4.57 0.03
N CYS A 112 8.91 -3.34 0.12
CA CYS A 112 8.63 -2.30 -0.87
C CYS A 112 9.12 -2.71 -2.27
N ILE A 113 10.32 -3.29 -2.38
CA ILE A 113 10.92 -3.59 -3.69
C ILE A 113 10.22 -4.76 -4.38
N GLU A 114 9.83 -5.80 -3.64
CA GLU A 114 9.08 -6.94 -4.16
C GLU A 114 7.69 -6.50 -4.64
N GLN A 115 7.00 -5.65 -3.87
CA GLN A 115 5.74 -5.04 -4.28
C GLN A 115 5.90 -4.25 -5.59
N MET A 116 6.92 -3.40 -5.70
CA MET A 116 7.13 -2.60 -6.90
C MET A 116 7.52 -3.46 -8.10
N TYR A 117 8.34 -4.49 -7.89
CA TYR A 117 8.67 -5.45 -8.94
C TYR A 117 7.41 -6.14 -9.46
N ARG A 118 6.58 -6.70 -8.57
CA ARG A 118 5.33 -7.39 -8.95
C ARG A 118 4.32 -6.44 -9.58
N LEU A 119 4.22 -5.21 -9.10
CA LEU A 119 3.37 -4.18 -9.71
C LEU A 119 3.81 -3.90 -11.16
N MET A 120 5.11 -3.76 -11.42
CA MET A 120 5.61 -3.48 -12.77
C MET A 120 5.58 -4.72 -13.67
N HIS A 121 5.99 -5.89 -13.17
CA HIS A 121 6.13 -7.11 -13.97
C HIS A 121 4.79 -7.84 -14.19
N ASP A 122 4.00 -8.02 -13.14
CA ASP A 122 2.80 -8.87 -13.16
C ASP A 122 1.48 -8.08 -13.30
N ARG A 123 1.51 -6.75 -13.18
CA ARG A 123 0.31 -5.91 -13.26
C ARG A 123 0.41 -4.91 -14.41
N ILE A 124 1.10 -3.79 -14.20
CA ILE A 124 1.11 -2.66 -15.14
C ILE A 124 1.85 -3.00 -16.44
N GLY A 125 2.96 -3.73 -16.35
CA GLY A 125 3.72 -4.21 -17.51
C GLY A 125 3.25 -5.56 -18.03
N ALA A 126 2.15 -6.12 -17.50
CA ALA A 126 1.62 -7.38 -17.98
C ALA A 126 1.18 -7.28 -19.44
N LYS A 127 1.32 -8.37 -20.20
CA LYS A 127 0.81 -8.43 -21.57
C LYS A 127 -0.72 -8.42 -21.55
N GLY A 128 -1.32 -7.40 -22.17
CA GLY A 128 -2.78 -7.27 -22.30
C GLY A 128 -3.34 -6.19 -21.38
N ASN A 129 -4.46 -6.51 -20.74
CA ASN A 129 -5.13 -5.56 -19.85
C ASN A 129 -4.53 -5.62 -18.45
N VAL A 130 -4.38 -4.44 -17.82
CA VAL A 130 -3.97 -4.35 -16.41
C VAL A 130 -5.04 -5.01 -15.55
N PRO A 131 -4.70 -6.02 -14.73
CA PRO A 131 -5.67 -6.68 -13.86
C PRO A 131 -6.09 -5.74 -12.74
N VAL A 132 -7.40 -5.54 -12.62
CA VAL A 132 -8.03 -4.66 -11.63
C VAL A 132 -9.22 -5.35 -10.98
N ASP A 133 -9.61 -4.88 -9.79
CA ASP A 133 -10.85 -5.29 -9.14
C ASP A 133 -12.08 -4.57 -9.75
N GLU A 134 -13.26 -4.82 -9.17
CA GLU A 134 -14.53 -4.22 -9.59
C GLU A 134 -14.56 -2.69 -9.51
N ASN A 135 -13.67 -2.08 -8.73
CA ASN A 135 -13.53 -0.63 -8.58
C ASN A 135 -12.37 -0.07 -9.42
N ARG A 136 -11.84 -0.84 -10.38
CA ARG A 136 -10.67 -0.51 -11.21
C ARG A 136 -9.37 -0.31 -10.42
N LEU A 137 -9.25 -0.88 -9.23
CA LEU A 137 -8.05 -0.78 -8.42
C LEU A 137 -7.10 -1.94 -8.74
N VAL A 138 -5.81 -1.63 -8.93
CA VAL A 138 -4.76 -2.64 -9.02
C VAL A 138 -4.47 -3.16 -7.61
N ARG A 139 -4.70 -4.45 -7.38
CA ARG A 139 -4.57 -5.06 -6.04
C ARG A 139 -3.20 -5.68 -5.85
N MET A 140 -2.39 -5.00 -5.06
CA MET A 140 -1.07 -5.44 -4.60
C MET A 140 -1.11 -5.91 -3.14
N ASP A 141 -2.20 -5.62 -2.43
CA ASP A 141 -2.57 -6.17 -1.12
C ASP A 141 -3.21 -7.57 -1.20
N ASP A 142 -3.33 -8.15 -2.39
CA ASP A 142 -3.95 -9.46 -2.66
C ASP A 142 -3.38 -10.59 -1.78
N TYR A 143 -2.08 -10.59 -1.48
CA TYR A 143 -1.48 -11.57 -0.56
C TYR A 143 -1.81 -11.29 0.91
N GLU A 144 -1.86 -10.02 1.31
CA GLU A 144 -2.26 -9.60 2.66
C GLU A 144 -3.71 -9.97 2.91
N MET A 145 -4.59 -9.71 1.93
CA MET A 145 -6.05 -9.85 2.04
C MET A 145 -6.55 -11.29 1.89
N LYS A 146 -5.67 -12.27 1.71
CA LYS A 146 -6.03 -13.69 1.71
C LYS A 146 -6.79 -14.08 2.99
N ASP A 147 -7.88 -14.81 2.83
CA ASP A 147 -8.72 -15.33 3.91
C ASP A 147 -7.92 -16.02 5.02
N GLU A 148 -6.97 -16.88 4.63
CA GLU A 148 -6.11 -17.63 5.55
C GLU A 148 -5.15 -16.73 6.33
N VAL A 149 -4.72 -15.61 5.74
CA VAL A 149 -3.86 -14.61 6.39
C VAL A 149 -4.69 -13.79 7.38
N GLN A 150 -5.83 -13.26 6.94
CA GLN A 150 -6.68 -12.39 7.75
C GLN A 150 -7.30 -13.11 8.95
N LYS A 151 -7.74 -14.37 8.78
CA LYS A 151 -8.25 -15.19 9.89
C LYS A 151 -7.20 -15.44 10.95
N GLU A 152 -5.95 -15.68 10.55
CA GLU A 152 -4.84 -15.91 11.47
C GLU A 152 -4.43 -14.64 12.20
N ILE A 153 -4.38 -13.49 11.50
CA ILE A 153 -4.16 -12.19 12.12
C ILE A 153 -5.23 -11.91 13.17
N LEU A 154 -6.51 -12.09 12.83
CA LEU A 154 -7.61 -11.83 13.76
C LEU A 154 -7.55 -12.74 15.00
N LYS A 155 -7.18 -14.01 14.81
CA LYS A 155 -6.96 -14.94 15.93
C LYS A 155 -5.83 -14.44 16.83
N CYS A 156 -4.66 -14.13 16.28
CA CYS A 156 -3.52 -13.62 17.06
C CYS A 156 -3.87 -12.30 17.76
N TRP A 157 -4.54 -11.39 17.05
CA TRP A 157 -5.00 -10.11 17.58
C TRP A 157 -5.85 -10.25 18.83
N ASN A 158 -6.85 -11.13 18.80
CA ASN A 158 -7.75 -11.32 19.94
C ASN A 158 -7.10 -12.05 21.12
N SER A 159 -5.95 -12.70 20.88
CA SER A 159 -5.19 -13.42 21.91
C SER A 159 -3.98 -12.67 22.44
N VAL A 160 -3.67 -11.49 21.89
CA VAL A 160 -2.44 -10.77 22.19
C VAL A 160 -2.38 -10.34 23.65
N SER A 161 -1.22 -10.55 24.27
CA SER A 161 -0.91 -10.11 25.63
C SER A 161 0.56 -9.75 25.75
N GLU A 162 0.91 -9.04 26.82
CA GLU A 162 2.32 -8.72 27.12
C GLU A 162 3.19 -9.98 27.24
N SER A 163 2.61 -11.10 27.68
CA SER A 163 3.34 -12.34 27.91
C SER A 163 3.57 -13.18 26.64
N ASN A 164 2.79 -12.98 25.57
CA ASN A 164 2.87 -13.81 24.35
C ASN A 164 3.27 -13.03 23.08
N ILE A 165 3.33 -11.69 23.15
CA ILE A 165 3.51 -10.85 21.95
C ILE A 165 4.78 -11.21 21.17
N LYS A 166 5.86 -11.58 21.86
CA LYS A 166 7.13 -11.99 21.24
C LYS A 166 7.03 -13.33 20.49
N ASP A 167 6.10 -14.19 20.89
CA ASP A 167 5.91 -15.49 20.28
C ASP A 167 4.99 -15.41 19.07
N ILE A 168 3.99 -14.52 19.09
CA ILE A 168 2.95 -14.44 18.04
C ILE A 168 3.18 -13.32 17.01
N ALA A 169 4.12 -12.42 17.26
CA ALA A 169 4.44 -11.30 16.36
C ALA A 169 5.95 -11.25 16.06
N ASP A 170 6.31 -10.76 14.87
CA ASP A 170 7.69 -10.55 14.45
C ASP A 170 8.14 -9.12 14.82
N ILE A 171 8.35 -8.92 16.13
CA ILE A 171 8.76 -7.62 16.69
C ILE A 171 10.18 -7.26 16.23
N ASP A 172 11.08 -8.25 16.19
CA ASP A 172 12.46 -8.04 15.79
C ASP A 172 12.54 -7.69 14.30
N GLY A 173 11.75 -8.36 13.46
CA GLY A 173 11.61 -8.02 12.04
C GLY A 173 11.04 -6.62 11.82
N TYR A 174 10.02 -6.22 12.58
CA TYR A 174 9.48 -4.86 12.52
C TYR A 174 10.55 -3.81 12.86
N TRP A 175 11.31 -3.99 13.95
CA TRP A 175 12.36 -3.05 14.33
C TRP A 175 13.52 -3.04 13.34
N LYS A 176 13.89 -4.20 12.80
CA LYS A 176 14.88 -4.29 11.72
C LYS A 176 14.43 -3.44 10.53
N GLU A 177 13.24 -3.68 9.98
CA GLU A 177 12.70 -2.90 8.86
C GLU A 177 12.61 -1.40 9.19
N PHE A 178 12.25 -1.05 10.43
CA PHE A 178 12.20 0.34 10.87
C PHE A 178 13.59 1.01 10.86
N TYR A 179 14.63 0.34 11.38
CA TYR A 179 15.98 0.88 11.44
C TYR A 179 16.63 0.99 10.05
N GLU A 180 16.35 0.05 9.15
CA GLU A 180 16.84 0.07 7.78
C GLU A 180 16.38 1.31 7.00
N ILE A 181 15.19 1.84 7.30
CA ILE A 181 14.69 3.12 6.73
C ILE A 181 15.62 4.30 7.06
N PHE A 182 16.31 4.25 8.20
CA PHE A 182 17.26 5.27 8.63
C PHE A 182 18.71 4.89 8.31
N GLY A 183 18.93 3.81 7.56
CA GLY A 183 20.24 3.33 7.17
C GLY A 183 21.00 2.61 8.27
N PHE A 184 20.34 2.11 9.31
CA PHE A 184 20.95 1.30 10.37
C PHE A 184 20.64 -0.19 10.19
N GLY A 185 21.50 -1.07 10.71
CA GLY A 185 21.32 -2.52 10.64
C GLY A 185 21.47 -3.13 9.24
N ILE A 186 21.95 -2.35 8.27
CA ILE A 186 22.27 -2.79 6.91
C ILE A 186 23.52 -3.67 6.91
N ASP A 187 23.38 -4.88 6.38
CA ASP A 187 24.48 -5.83 6.20
C ASP A 187 25.57 -5.25 5.28
N GLY A 188 26.84 -5.40 5.69
CA GLY A 188 27.99 -4.90 4.93
C GLY A 188 28.42 -3.46 5.26
N THR A 189 27.75 -2.81 6.22
CA THR A 189 28.16 -1.48 6.74
C THR A 189 28.93 -1.61 8.05
N ASP A 190 30.07 -0.93 8.16
CA ASP A 190 30.81 -0.71 9.41
C ASP A 190 30.36 0.64 10.02
N TYR A 191 29.71 0.62 11.18
CA TYR A 191 28.98 1.75 11.78
C TYR A 191 29.80 2.56 12.77
#